data_AF-A0A965B4N3-F1
#
_entry.id   AF-A0A965B4N3-F1
#
_cell.length_a   1.000
_cell.length_b   1.000
_cell.length_c   1.000
_cell.angle_alpha   90.00
_cell.angle_beta   90.00
_cell.angle_gamma   90.00
#
_symmetry.space_group_name_H-M   'P 1'
#
loop_
_entity.id
_entity.type
_entity.pdbx_description
1 polymer ?
#
loop_
_entity_poly.entity_id
_entity_poly.type
_entity_poly.pdbx_seq_one_letter_code
_entity_poly.pdbx_strand_id
1 'polypeptide(L)'
;MIAALGVVFGDIGTSPIYTLSTLFNPRDPHPVPINQANVYGVVSLVFWAVMTIVTLTYVVLVMRADNDGEGGVIALITLVRKLDGTSSRLIGALTVLGIFGAALFFGDSMITPAISVLSAVEGLKILDPELADAVVPVTALIIVGLFSVQRHGTATVGRFFGPVMIVWFVVIAACGVRGIRLHPEILRALSPLYAAEFVTEHFHIAFFALAAVVLAVTGAEALYADMGHFGRKAITVGWLGLALPAIALNYLGQGAILLDDRSVVEAPFFMLAPSWAHIPIIVLATAATVIASQSVITGAYSVASQAAQLGFLPRMRVAHTSESTIGQVYVPWINGTLMVAVIILVFAFRSSVALGYAYGMAVTGTITITTLLFLYVARKRWHAPMWLVVLGGGALLGVDLMFLAANMTKLLHGAWLPLLVGLAAFTVLTTWRRGHALAVAAREKAAGSLRDFIRGLADQRPGLTRLPGTAVFLNRDLLTTPLAMRANVDRIHELPEYALVVSAETVPVPRIPDSERVRIEDPGADVEGIMLVSMRFGFMERPDIPAALRLVGPTLTEGPIDLDNATYFLSEIKVLAGPEPVMAQWRKRLFIRISQVTSDAEYYGLPPDRTVTIGARIEI
;
A
#
# COMPACT_ATOMS: atom_id res chain seq x y z
N MET A 1 -21.35 -3.95 0.41
CA MET A 1 -21.22 -5.12 1.31
C MET A 1 -20.68 -6.35 0.59
N ILE A 2 -21.38 -6.89 -0.43
CA ILE A 2 -20.92 -8.08 -1.18
C ILE A 2 -19.53 -7.89 -1.79
N ALA A 3 -19.24 -6.72 -2.36
CA ALA A 3 -17.91 -6.40 -2.88
C ALA A 3 -16.83 -6.35 -1.79
N ALA A 4 -17.15 -5.83 -0.59
CA ALA A 4 -16.23 -5.80 0.55
C ALA A 4 -15.96 -7.22 1.08
N LEU A 5 -16.99 -8.08 1.12
CA LEU A 5 -16.85 -9.51 1.45
C LEU A 5 -15.92 -10.23 0.47
N GLY A 6 -15.97 -9.85 -0.80
CA GLY A 6 -15.17 -10.44 -1.85
C GLY A 6 -13.69 -10.09 -1.79
N VAL A 7 -13.34 -8.84 -1.50
CA VAL A 7 -11.94 -8.40 -1.61
C VAL A 7 -11.28 -8.38 -0.24
N VAL A 8 -11.87 -7.65 0.72
CA VAL A 8 -11.22 -7.27 1.98
C VAL A 8 -10.91 -8.45 2.90
N PHE A 9 -11.75 -9.49 2.90
CA PHE A 9 -11.59 -10.63 3.82
C PHE A 9 -10.93 -11.85 3.19
N GLY A 10 -10.44 -11.75 1.95
CA GLY A 10 -9.77 -12.86 1.29
C GLY A 10 -8.55 -13.34 2.10
N ASP A 11 -7.67 -12.43 2.48
CA ASP A 11 -6.42 -12.71 3.20
C ASP A 11 -6.69 -13.46 4.51
N ILE A 12 -7.30 -12.76 5.49
CA ILE A 12 -7.65 -13.34 6.79
C ILE A 12 -8.60 -14.55 6.69
N GLY A 13 -9.46 -14.59 5.66
CA GLY A 13 -10.40 -15.68 5.42
C GLY A 13 -9.74 -16.96 4.94
N THR A 14 -8.51 -16.90 4.44
CA THR A 14 -7.74 -18.06 3.98
C THR A 14 -6.70 -18.55 4.99
N SER A 15 -6.40 -17.76 6.03
CA SER A 15 -5.56 -18.16 7.17
C SER A 15 -5.90 -19.52 7.80
N PRO A 16 -7.18 -19.95 7.90
CA PRO A 16 -7.50 -21.27 8.45
C PRO A 16 -6.90 -22.45 7.68
N ILE A 17 -6.51 -22.27 6.41
CA ILE A 17 -5.90 -23.34 5.60
C ILE A 17 -4.55 -23.79 6.19
N TYR A 18 -3.77 -22.85 6.75
CA TYR A 18 -2.37 -23.09 7.13
C TYR A 18 -2.01 -22.81 8.60
N THR A 19 -2.86 -22.12 9.37
CA THR A 19 -2.49 -21.70 10.74
C THR A 19 -2.27 -22.90 11.67
N LEU A 20 -3.24 -23.83 11.76
CA LEU A 20 -3.16 -24.94 12.72
C LEU A 20 -2.19 -26.04 12.29
N SER A 21 -2.04 -26.29 10.99
CA SER A 21 -0.98 -27.18 10.47
C SER A 21 0.41 -26.66 10.80
N THR A 22 0.60 -25.33 10.79
CA THR A 22 1.87 -24.71 11.20
C THR A 22 2.07 -24.79 12.72
N LEU A 23 1.02 -24.55 13.53
CA LEU A 23 1.09 -24.59 15.00
C LEU A 23 1.41 -25.97 15.57
N PHE A 24 0.79 -27.01 15.03
CA PHE A 24 0.95 -28.38 15.51
C PHE A 24 1.99 -29.18 14.72
N ASN A 25 2.78 -28.54 13.87
CA ASN A 25 3.78 -29.24 13.07
C ASN A 25 4.82 -29.92 13.97
N PRO A 26 4.99 -31.25 13.92
CA PRO A 26 6.00 -31.96 14.70
C PRO A 26 7.43 -31.60 14.32
N ARG A 27 7.62 -30.98 13.14
CA ARG A 27 8.92 -30.52 12.62
C ARG A 27 9.26 -29.08 13.05
N ASP A 28 8.39 -28.38 13.78
CA ASP A 28 8.76 -27.09 14.39
C ASP A 28 9.88 -27.33 15.43
N PRO A 29 10.89 -26.46 15.54
CA PRO A 29 11.90 -26.53 16.61
C PRO A 29 11.32 -26.57 18.04
N HIS A 30 10.11 -26.02 18.22
CA HIS A 30 9.36 -25.95 19.46
C HIS A 30 7.92 -26.46 19.24
N PRO A 31 7.74 -27.77 18.98
CA PRO A 31 6.44 -28.31 18.58
C PRO A 31 5.48 -28.30 19.77
N VAL A 32 4.22 -27.93 19.53
CA VAL A 32 3.16 -28.01 20.54
C VAL A 32 2.68 -29.45 20.65
N PRO A 33 2.81 -30.13 21.80
CA PRO A 33 2.32 -31.50 21.96
C PRO A 33 0.80 -31.55 21.79
N ILE A 34 0.31 -32.48 20.98
CA ILE A 34 -1.14 -32.65 20.76
C ILE A 34 -1.70 -33.42 21.95
N ASN A 35 -2.28 -32.67 22.88
CA ASN A 35 -3.09 -33.19 23.98
C ASN A 35 -4.28 -32.24 24.20
N GLN A 36 -5.26 -32.67 24.99
CA GLN A 36 -6.50 -31.92 25.17
C GLN A 36 -6.26 -30.50 25.71
N ALA A 37 -5.41 -30.34 26.72
CA ALA A 37 -5.12 -29.04 27.32
C ALA A 37 -4.50 -28.07 26.30
N ASN A 38 -3.49 -28.53 25.56
CA ASN A 38 -2.78 -27.74 24.56
C ASN A 38 -3.67 -27.38 23.37
N VAL A 39 -4.52 -28.28 22.89
CA VAL A 39 -5.46 -27.99 21.80
C VAL A 39 -6.45 -26.91 22.21
N TYR A 40 -7.02 -27.00 23.41
CA TYR A 40 -7.94 -25.98 23.92
C TYR A 40 -7.22 -24.64 24.14
N GLY A 41 -6.02 -24.68 24.70
CA GLY A 41 -5.17 -23.51 24.92
C GLY A 41 -4.83 -22.79 23.62
N VAL A 42 -4.36 -23.51 22.60
CA VAL A 42 -3.99 -22.96 21.29
C VAL A 42 -5.22 -22.41 20.54
N VAL A 43 -6.33 -23.14 20.50
CA VAL A 43 -7.55 -22.66 19.82
C VAL A 43 -8.10 -21.42 20.53
N SER A 44 -8.08 -21.39 21.87
CA SER A 44 -8.41 -20.20 22.66
C SER A 44 -7.48 -19.05 22.34
N LEU A 45 -6.17 -19.29 22.25
CA LEU A 45 -5.16 -18.27 21.96
C LEU A 45 -5.37 -17.67 20.56
N VAL A 46 -5.64 -18.50 19.55
CA VAL A 46 -5.99 -18.06 18.18
C VAL A 46 -7.25 -17.21 18.19
N PHE A 47 -8.33 -17.69 18.84
CA PHE A 47 -9.59 -16.96 18.90
C PHE A 47 -9.41 -15.58 19.55
N TRP A 48 -8.75 -15.52 20.71
CA TRP A 48 -8.55 -14.25 21.42
C TRP A 48 -7.52 -13.33 20.76
N ALA A 49 -6.57 -13.86 20.00
CA ALA A 49 -5.70 -13.05 19.14
C ALA A 49 -6.51 -12.37 18.02
N VAL A 50 -7.40 -13.10 17.35
CA VAL A 50 -8.31 -12.52 16.33
C VAL A 50 -9.27 -11.50 16.94
N MET A 51 -9.80 -11.77 18.13
CA MET A 51 -10.67 -10.82 18.84
C MET A 51 -9.91 -9.55 19.27
N THR A 52 -8.69 -9.67 19.76
CA THR A 52 -7.92 -8.54 20.27
C THR A 52 -7.31 -7.71 19.14
N ILE A 53 -6.58 -8.34 18.22
CA ILE A 53 -5.88 -7.64 17.15
C ILE A 53 -6.88 -7.21 16.08
N VAL A 54 -7.61 -8.15 15.49
CA VAL A 54 -8.44 -7.83 14.31
C VAL A 54 -9.70 -7.10 14.73
N THR A 55 -10.45 -7.65 15.69
CA THR A 55 -11.76 -7.08 16.03
C THR A 55 -11.62 -5.80 16.85
N LEU A 56 -10.91 -5.85 17.98
CA LEU A 56 -10.78 -4.70 18.88
C LEU A 56 -9.83 -3.64 18.32
N THR A 57 -8.57 -3.98 18.03
CA THR A 57 -7.59 -3.00 17.57
C THR A 57 -7.93 -2.46 16.18
N TYR A 58 -8.11 -3.32 15.18
CA TYR A 58 -8.34 -2.85 13.81
C TYR A 58 -9.77 -2.36 13.57
N VAL A 59 -10.76 -3.24 13.75
CA VAL A 59 -12.14 -2.97 13.32
C VAL A 59 -12.83 -1.91 14.19
N VAL A 60 -12.65 -1.97 15.52
CA VAL A 60 -13.31 -1.04 16.45
C VAL A 60 -12.52 0.26 16.64
N LEU A 61 -11.19 0.21 16.68
CA LEU A 61 -10.35 1.36 17.03
C LEU A 61 -9.67 2.02 15.82
N VAL A 62 -8.74 1.34 15.15
CA VAL A 62 -7.87 1.92 14.11
C VAL A 62 -8.65 2.40 12.90
N MET A 63 -9.68 1.66 12.45
CA MET A 63 -10.54 2.09 11.33
C MET A 63 -11.32 3.39 11.59
N ARG A 64 -11.31 3.94 12.82
CA ARG A 64 -11.87 5.27 13.10
C ARG A 64 -10.90 6.40 12.76
N ALA A 65 -9.62 6.10 12.55
CA ALA A 65 -8.57 7.07 12.27
C ALA A 65 -8.31 7.23 10.76
N ASP A 66 -9.35 7.60 10.00
CA ASP A 66 -9.22 7.83 8.56
C ASP A 66 -8.68 9.23 8.21
N ASN A 67 -8.06 9.33 7.03
CA ASN A 67 -7.78 10.60 6.36
C ASN A 67 -8.60 10.67 5.06
N ASP A 68 -9.69 11.43 5.09
CA ASP A 68 -10.58 11.63 3.94
C ASP A 68 -11.17 10.30 3.41
N GLY A 69 -11.50 9.37 4.32
CA GLY A 69 -11.99 8.03 4.00
C GLY A 69 -10.91 6.97 3.73
N GLU A 70 -9.66 7.38 3.50
CA GLU A 70 -8.52 6.47 3.30
C GLU A 70 -7.95 5.96 4.64
N GLY A 71 -7.52 4.70 4.66
CA GLY A 71 -6.86 4.07 5.80
C GLY A 71 -5.44 3.62 5.49
N GLY A 72 -4.87 2.82 6.41
CA GLY A 72 -3.49 2.34 6.33
C GLY A 72 -2.46 3.22 7.06
N VAL A 73 -1.22 2.73 7.08
CA VAL A 73 -0.09 3.38 7.77
C VAL A 73 0.19 4.77 7.18
N ILE A 74 0.06 4.93 5.87
CA ILE A 74 0.29 6.22 5.19
C ILE A 74 -0.79 7.26 5.54
N ALA A 75 -2.05 6.85 5.69
CA ALA A 75 -3.11 7.73 6.20
C ALA A 75 -2.80 8.21 7.63
N LEU A 76 -2.32 7.32 8.51
CA LEU A 76 -1.89 7.70 9.87
C LEU A 76 -0.73 8.71 9.86
N ILE A 77 0.29 8.52 9.01
CA ILE A 77 1.39 9.50 8.88
C ILE A 77 0.86 10.86 8.46
N THR A 78 -0.07 10.88 7.51
CA THR A 78 -0.68 12.12 7.02
C THR A 78 -1.44 12.85 8.13
N LEU A 79 -2.20 12.12 8.94
CA LEU A 79 -2.84 12.67 10.14
C LEU A 79 -1.82 13.21 11.13
N VAL A 80 -0.74 12.48 11.40
CA VAL A 80 0.33 12.91 12.31
C VAL A 80 0.99 14.21 11.83
N ARG A 81 1.20 14.38 10.51
CA ARG A 81 1.80 15.59 9.93
C ARG A 81 0.88 16.81 9.98
N LYS A 82 -0.44 16.61 10.06
CA LYS A 82 -1.45 17.68 10.18
C LYS A 82 -1.69 18.14 11.64
N LEU A 83 -1.00 17.55 12.63
CA LEU A 83 -1.19 17.89 14.04
C LEU A 83 -0.35 19.10 14.47
N ASP A 84 -1.04 20.15 14.91
CA ASP A 84 -0.42 21.37 15.45
C ASP A 84 0.23 21.17 16.83
N GLY A 85 1.20 22.02 17.17
CA GLY A 85 1.82 22.06 18.50
C GLY A 85 2.74 20.88 18.84
N THR A 86 3.17 20.11 17.83
CA THR A 86 4.09 18.97 18.00
C THR A 86 5.51 19.35 17.56
N SER A 87 6.52 18.86 18.30
CA SER A 87 7.92 19.10 17.92
C SER A 87 8.25 18.50 16.55
N SER A 88 8.92 19.27 15.70
CA SER A 88 9.31 18.83 14.34
C SER A 88 10.15 17.54 14.36
N ARG A 89 10.96 17.33 15.41
CA ARG A 89 11.74 16.09 15.61
C ARG A 89 10.85 14.86 15.80
N LEU A 90 9.80 14.97 16.61
CA LEU A 90 8.88 13.84 16.86
C LEU A 90 8.07 13.51 15.62
N ILE A 91 7.54 14.52 14.90
CA ILE A 91 6.86 14.30 13.61
C ILE A 91 7.80 13.61 12.63
N GLY A 92 9.06 14.05 12.58
CA GLY A 92 10.10 13.42 11.76
C GLY A 92 10.31 11.95 12.10
N ALA A 93 10.44 11.61 13.39
CA ALA A 93 10.61 10.23 13.86
C ALA A 93 9.39 9.35 13.54
N LEU A 94 8.16 9.83 13.82
CA LEU A 94 6.93 9.12 13.51
C LEU A 94 6.73 8.93 12.00
N THR A 95 7.13 9.92 11.19
CA THR A 95 7.12 9.80 9.73
C THR A 95 8.07 8.71 9.25
N VAL A 96 9.29 8.66 9.80
CA VAL A 96 10.26 7.60 9.45
C VAL A 96 9.73 6.23 9.88
N LEU A 97 9.13 6.14 11.07
CA LEU A 97 8.52 4.91 11.57
C LEU A 97 7.38 4.44 10.67
N GLY A 98 6.50 5.34 10.22
CA GLY A 98 5.43 4.99 9.30
C GLY A 98 5.92 4.63 7.89
N ILE A 99 6.99 5.28 7.39
CA ILE A 99 7.64 4.85 6.13
C ILE A 99 8.19 3.43 6.29
N PHE A 100 8.74 3.09 7.45
CA PHE A 100 9.18 1.73 7.75
C PHE A 100 8.01 0.75 7.79
N GLY A 101 6.88 1.11 8.41
CA GLY A 101 5.65 0.30 8.38
C GLY A 101 5.11 0.07 6.96
N ALA A 102 5.07 1.10 6.12
CA ALA A 102 4.69 0.95 4.71
C ALA A 102 5.67 0.06 3.92
N ALA A 103 6.96 0.09 4.27
CA ALA A 103 7.96 -0.79 3.67
C ALA A 103 7.80 -2.25 4.09
N LEU A 104 7.49 -2.50 5.37
CA LEU A 104 7.17 -3.84 5.87
C LEU A 104 5.89 -4.40 5.22
N PHE A 105 4.89 -3.55 4.98
CA PHE A 105 3.68 -3.92 4.24
C PHE A 105 3.98 -4.39 2.80
N PHE A 106 4.95 -3.78 2.09
CA PHE A 106 5.41 -4.32 0.80
C PHE A 106 6.07 -5.70 0.94
N GLY A 107 6.79 -5.95 2.04
CA GLY A 107 7.36 -7.24 2.36
C GLY A 107 6.29 -8.30 2.63
N ASP A 108 5.22 -7.94 3.32
CA ASP A 108 4.05 -8.81 3.50
C ASP A 108 3.32 -9.09 2.18
N SER A 109 3.19 -8.06 1.33
CA SER A 109 2.44 -8.13 0.07
C SER A 109 2.93 -9.16 -0.94
N MET A 110 4.18 -9.62 -0.81
CA MET A 110 4.73 -10.70 -1.64
C MET A 110 4.57 -12.09 -1.02
N ILE A 111 4.40 -12.20 0.30
CA ILE A 111 4.33 -13.50 0.94
C ILE A 111 2.90 -14.01 0.98
N THR A 112 1.91 -13.15 1.21
CA THR A 112 0.50 -13.57 1.25
C THR A 112 0.09 -14.35 0.00
N PRO A 113 0.39 -13.89 -1.25
CA PRO A 113 0.06 -14.68 -2.43
C PRO A 113 0.81 -16.02 -2.50
N ALA A 114 2.06 -16.05 -2.03
CA ALA A 114 2.86 -17.26 -2.02
C ALA A 114 2.30 -18.28 -1.01
N ILE A 115 2.06 -17.91 0.25
CA ILE A 115 1.59 -18.85 1.29
C ILE A 115 0.16 -19.29 1.05
N SER A 116 -0.72 -18.37 0.63
CA SER A 116 -2.14 -18.66 0.43
C SER A 116 -2.33 -19.61 -0.76
N VAL A 117 -1.78 -19.29 -1.93
CA VAL A 117 -1.96 -20.15 -3.12
C VAL A 117 -1.26 -21.50 -2.91
N LEU A 118 -0.05 -21.50 -2.34
CA LEU A 118 0.68 -22.74 -2.05
C LEU A 118 -0.09 -23.64 -1.08
N SER A 119 -0.65 -23.09 0.00
CA SER A 119 -1.41 -23.87 0.99
C SER A 119 -2.72 -24.43 0.41
N ALA A 120 -3.40 -23.71 -0.47
CA ALA A 120 -4.57 -24.25 -1.17
C ALA A 120 -4.21 -25.40 -2.11
N VAL A 121 -3.13 -25.26 -2.89
CA VAL A 121 -2.67 -26.29 -3.84
C VAL A 121 -2.07 -27.50 -3.13
N GLU A 122 -1.48 -27.34 -1.94
CA GLU A 122 -1.01 -28.46 -1.11
C GLU A 122 -2.12 -29.43 -0.72
N GLY A 123 -3.40 -29.02 -0.77
CA GLY A 123 -4.53 -29.93 -0.60
C GLY A 123 -4.55 -31.10 -1.60
N LEU A 124 -3.87 -30.98 -2.75
CA LEU A 124 -3.72 -32.07 -3.71
C LEU A 124 -3.00 -33.29 -3.13
N LYS A 125 -2.11 -33.10 -2.15
CA LYS A 125 -1.37 -34.18 -1.46
C LYS A 125 -2.29 -35.16 -0.73
N ILE A 126 -3.51 -34.73 -0.41
CA ILE A 126 -4.53 -35.54 0.29
C ILE A 126 -5.23 -36.48 -0.69
N LEU A 127 -5.32 -36.09 -1.97
CA LEU A 127 -5.91 -36.92 -3.01
C LEU A 127 -4.93 -38.02 -3.42
N ASP A 128 -3.67 -37.62 -3.66
CA ASP A 128 -2.58 -38.51 -4.04
C ASP A 128 -1.24 -37.89 -3.61
N PRO A 129 -0.45 -38.57 -2.77
CA PRO A 129 0.89 -38.13 -2.40
C PRO A 129 1.84 -37.89 -3.60
N GLU A 130 1.65 -38.58 -4.74
CA GLU A 130 2.47 -38.38 -5.94
C GLU A 130 2.25 -37.00 -6.58
N LEU A 131 1.12 -36.34 -6.31
CA LEU A 131 0.85 -34.97 -6.76
C LEU A 131 1.66 -33.92 -6.01
N ALA A 132 2.46 -34.29 -5.00
CA ALA A 132 3.30 -33.36 -4.24
C ALA A 132 4.28 -32.59 -5.15
N ASP A 133 4.83 -33.23 -6.19
CA ASP A 133 5.77 -32.59 -7.13
C ASP A 133 5.10 -31.57 -8.05
N ALA A 134 3.77 -31.69 -8.26
CA ALA A 134 2.99 -30.75 -9.06
C ALA A 134 2.62 -29.47 -8.32
N VAL A 135 2.74 -29.43 -6.98
CA VAL A 135 2.28 -28.31 -6.15
C VAL A 135 2.98 -27.00 -6.51
N VAL A 136 4.32 -27.00 -6.62
CA VAL A 136 5.10 -25.80 -6.91
C VAL A 136 4.84 -25.28 -8.35
N PRO A 137 4.89 -26.11 -9.42
CA PRO A 137 4.55 -25.67 -10.77
C PRO A 137 3.13 -25.12 -10.91
N VAL A 138 2.13 -25.80 -10.32
CA VAL A 138 0.74 -25.35 -10.37
C VAL A 138 0.55 -24.02 -9.64
N THR A 139 1.18 -23.87 -8.47
CA THR A 139 1.16 -22.61 -7.70
C THR A 139 1.78 -21.46 -8.51
N ALA A 140 2.94 -21.69 -9.14
CA ALA A 140 3.59 -20.70 -9.99
C ALA A 140 2.72 -20.31 -11.20
N LEU A 141 2.06 -21.29 -11.84
CA LEU A 141 1.14 -21.03 -12.95
C LEU A 141 -0.04 -20.16 -12.53
N ILE A 142 -0.65 -20.45 -11.38
CA ILE A 142 -1.75 -19.66 -10.82
C ILE A 142 -1.30 -18.23 -10.55
N ILE A 143 -0.12 -18.03 -9.94
CA ILE A 143 0.44 -16.70 -9.66
C ILE A 143 0.74 -15.94 -10.96
N VAL A 144 1.37 -16.56 -11.96
CA VAL A 144 1.62 -15.90 -13.25
C VAL A 144 0.30 -15.49 -13.92
N GLY A 145 -0.70 -16.38 -13.93
CA GLY A 145 -2.04 -16.09 -14.43
C GLY A 145 -2.67 -14.90 -13.69
N LEU A 146 -2.58 -14.90 -12.36
CA LEU A 146 -3.07 -13.83 -11.51
C LEU A 146 -2.45 -12.48 -11.87
N PHE A 147 -1.12 -12.38 -11.86
CA PHE A 147 -0.38 -11.15 -12.12
C PHE A 147 -0.52 -10.65 -13.59
N SER A 148 -0.80 -11.56 -14.53
CA SER A 148 -1.04 -11.23 -15.95
C SER A 148 -2.40 -10.57 -16.18
N VAL A 149 -3.41 -10.92 -15.39
CA VAL A 149 -4.78 -10.40 -15.54
C VAL A 149 -4.94 -9.01 -14.90
N GLN A 150 -4.05 -8.58 -14.00
CA GLN A 150 -4.15 -7.33 -13.23
C GLN A 150 -4.43 -6.08 -14.08
N ARG A 151 -3.86 -6.00 -15.29
CA ARG A 151 -4.02 -4.85 -16.19
C ARG A 151 -5.46 -4.59 -16.64
N HIS A 152 -6.34 -5.60 -16.60
CA HIS A 152 -7.73 -5.48 -17.03
C HIS A 152 -8.66 -4.93 -15.93
N GLY A 153 -8.10 -4.60 -14.76
CA GLY A 153 -8.79 -3.98 -13.65
C GLY A 153 -9.65 -4.95 -12.83
N THR A 154 -9.94 -4.56 -11.59
CA THR A 154 -10.81 -5.30 -10.66
C THR A 154 -12.29 -5.17 -11.03
N ALA A 155 -12.67 -4.25 -11.91
CA ALA A 155 -14.07 -4.02 -12.29
C ALA A 155 -14.72 -5.21 -13.04
N THR A 156 -13.97 -5.92 -13.88
CA THR A 156 -14.48 -7.06 -14.67
C THR A 156 -14.53 -8.35 -13.86
N VAL A 157 -13.55 -8.55 -12.96
CA VAL A 157 -13.41 -9.80 -12.16
C VAL A 157 -14.07 -9.68 -10.78
N GLY A 158 -14.11 -8.49 -10.20
CA GLY A 158 -14.57 -8.22 -8.84
C GLY A 158 -16.05 -8.48 -8.58
N ARG A 159 -16.88 -8.56 -9.62
CA ARG A 159 -18.30 -8.95 -9.48
C ARG A 159 -18.46 -10.39 -8.99
N PHE A 160 -17.51 -11.27 -9.30
CA PHE A 160 -17.55 -12.68 -8.90
C PHE A 160 -16.86 -12.94 -7.55
N PHE A 161 -15.97 -12.05 -7.10
CA PHE A 161 -15.23 -12.23 -5.85
C PHE A 161 -16.15 -12.30 -4.63
N GLY A 162 -17.14 -11.40 -4.55
CA GLY A 162 -18.11 -11.37 -3.45
C GLY A 162 -18.87 -12.69 -3.29
N PRO A 163 -19.57 -13.19 -4.34
CA PRO A 163 -20.25 -14.47 -4.30
C PRO A 163 -19.34 -15.65 -3.95
N VAL A 164 -18.13 -15.74 -4.53
CA VAL A 164 -17.19 -16.83 -4.23
C VAL A 164 -16.76 -16.80 -2.77
N MET A 165 -16.45 -15.63 -2.22
CA MET A 165 -16.08 -15.51 -0.80
C MET A 165 -17.23 -15.81 0.15
N ILE A 166 -18.47 -15.46 -0.22
CA ILE A 166 -19.65 -15.86 0.57
C ILE A 166 -19.77 -17.38 0.61
N VAL A 167 -19.64 -18.05 -0.54
CA VAL A 167 -19.64 -19.53 -0.61
C VAL A 167 -18.48 -20.10 0.21
N TRP A 168 -17.28 -19.54 0.10
CA TRP A 168 -16.13 -19.92 0.92
C TRP A 168 -16.43 -19.85 2.42
N PHE A 169 -16.88 -18.70 2.93
CA PHE A 169 -17.16 -18.55 4.36
C PHE A 169 -18.27 -19.49 4.85
N VAL A 170 -19.33 -19.70 4.06
CA VAL A 170 -20.40 -20.65 4.40
C VAL A 170 -19.87 -22.08 4.43
N VAL A 171 -19.05 -22.48 3.46
CA VAL A 171 -18.46 -23.83 3.39
C VAL A 171 -17.51 -24.09 4.55
N ILE A 172 -16.57 -23.17 4.85
CA ILE A 172 -15.64 -23.37 5.96
C ILE A 172 -16.36 -23.37 7.32
N ALA A 173 -17.44 -22.60 7.47
CA ALA A 173 -18.29 -22.61 8.66
C ALA A 173 -19.00 -23.96 8.80
N ALA A 174 -19.55 -24.51 7.71
CA ALA A 174 -20.19 -25.82 7.71
C ALA A 174 -19.20 -26.95 8.05
N CYS A 175 -17.99 -26.90 7.48
CA CYS A 175 -16.88 -27.79 7.84
C CYS A 175 -16.51 -27.68 9.31
N GLY A 176 -16.42 -26.45 9.84
CA GLY A 176 -16.17 -26.18 11.26
C GLY A 176 -17.22 -26.79 12.17
N VAL A 177 -18.51 -26.56 11.86
CA VAL A 177 -19.64 -27.16 12.60
C VAL A 177 -19.60 -28.68 12.55
N ARG A 178 -19.22 -29.29 11.42
CA ARG A 178 -19.04 -30.75 11.33
C ARG A 178 -17.99 -31.25 12.31
N GLY A 179 -16.82 -30.59 12.39
CA GLY A 179 -15.78 -30.92 13.35
C GLY A 179 -16.25 -30.76 14.80
N ILE A 180 -16.91 -29.65 15.13
CA ILE A 180 -17.44 -29.38 16.49
C ILE A 180 -18.47 -30.45 16.92
N ARG A 181 -19.29 -30.98 16.01
CA ARG A 181 -20.25 -32.04 16.34
C ARG A 181 -19.58 -33.33 16.83
N LEU A 182 -18.33 -33.59 16.43
CA LEU A 182 -17.57 -34.76 16.88
C LEU A 182 -17.07 -34.57 18.33
N HIS A 183 -16.61 -33.35 18.67
CA HIS A 183 -16.19 -32.99 20.04
C HIS A 183 -16.80 -31.65 20.48
N PRO A 184 -18.07 -31.63 20.93
CA PRO A 184 -18.77 -30.39 21.31
C PRO A 184 -18.09 -29.64 22.46
N GLU A 185 -17.31 -30.33 23.29
CA GLU A 185 -16.58 -29.75 24.42
C GLU A 185 -15.53 -28.72 23.97
N ILE A 186 -15.09 -28.75 22.71
CA ILE A 186 -14.13 -27.78 22.15
C ILE A 186 -14.64 -26.33 22.26
N LEU A 187 -15.96 -26.12 22.33
CA LEU A 187 -16.57 -24.79 22.53
C LEU A 187 -16.10 -24.11 23.82
N ARG A 188 -15.63 -24.87 24.81
CA ARG A 188 -15.04 -24.30 26.04
C ARG A 188 -13.78 -23.49 25.75
N ALA A 189 -13.07 -23.78 24.65
CA ALA A 189 -11.91 -23.00 24.20
C ALA A 189 -12.24 -21.54 23.85
N LEU A 190 -13.52 -21.15 23.77
CA LEU A 190 -13.89 -19.72 23.68
C LEU A 190 -13.60 -18.95 24.98
N SER A 191 -13.48 -19.64 26.12
CA SER A 191 -13.10 -19.01 27.38
C SER A 191 -11.62 -18.60 27.34
N PRO A 192 -11.28 -17.32 27.63
CA PRO A 192 -9.89 -16.85 27.63
C PRO A 192 -9.04 -17.54 28.71
N LEU A 193 -9.69 -18.21 29.67
CA LEU A 193 -9.01 -18.97 30.71
C LEU A 193 -8.11 -20.07 30.13
N TYR A 194 -8.52 -20.75 29.06
CA TYR A 194 -7.69 -21.78 28.43
C TYR A 194 -6.41 -21.21 27.80
N ALA A 195 -6.50 -20.03 27.16
CA ALA A 195 -5.31 -19.34 26.68
C ALA A 195 -4.42 -18.89 27.83
N ALA A 196 -5.00 -18.37 28.91
CA ALA A 196 -4.25 -17.95 30.10
C ALA A 196 -3.54 -19.14 30.77
N GLU A 197 -4.25 -20.24 31.00
CA GLU A 197 -3.71 -21.49 31.56
C GLU A 197 -2.57 -22.02 30.69
N PHE A 198 -2.76 -22.10 29.38
CA PHE A 198 -1.72 -22.53 28.44
C PHE A 198 -0.46 -21.66 28.50
N VAL A 199 -0.62 -20.33 28.59
CA VAL A 199 0.51 -19.40 28.74
C VAL A 199 1.18 -19.55 30.12
N THR A 200 0.43 -19.77 31.19
CA THR A 200 1.00 -19.90 32.55
C THR A 200 1.68 -21.24 32.80
N GLU A 201 1.09 -22.35 32.32
CA GLU A 201 1.60 -23.71 32.54
C GLU A 201 2.71 -24.06 31.55
N HIS A 202 2.64 -23.54 30.33
CA HIS A 202 3.55 -23.86 29.23
C HIS A 202 4.12 -22.61 28.57
N PHE A 203 4.57 -21.63 29.36
CA PHE A 203 5.04 -20.32 28.87
C PHE A 203 6.00 -20.39 27.67
N HIS A 204 6.99 -21.28 27.71
CA HIS A 204 7.95 -21.43 26.62
C HIS A 204 7.29 -21.92 25.32
N ILE A 205 6.45 -22.95 25.38
CA ILE A 205 5.71 -23.47 24.23
C ILE A 205 4.72 -22.42 23.72
N ALA A 206 3.98 -21.78 24.62
CA ALA A 206 3.01 -20.75 24.28
C ALA A 206 3.68 -19.54 23.61
N PHE A 207 4.85 -19.13 24.10
CA PHE A 207 5.62 -18.02 23.52
C PHE A 207 6.07 -18.33 22.08
N PHE A 208 6.57 -19.54 21.80
CA PHE A 208 6.92 -19.92 20.42
C PHE A 208 5.68 -20.14 19.55
N ALA A 209 4.59 -20.64 20.13
CA ALA A 209 3.32 -20.79 19.43
C ALA A 209 2.75 -19.44 18.95
N LEU A 210 2.97 -18.34 19.68
CA LEU A 210 2.56 -16.99 19.24
C LEU A 210 3.13 -16.63 17.85
N ALA A 211 4.33 -17.12 17.52
CA ALA A 211 4.93 -16.89 16.21
C ALA A 211 4.17 -17.58 15.06
N ALA A 212 3.39 -18.63 15.34
CA ALA A 212 2.50 -19.26 14.37
C ALA A 212 1.05 -18.78 14.52
N VAL A 213 0.59 -18.40 15.72
CA VAL A 213 -0.74 -17.77 15.93
C VAL A 213 -0.87 -16.48 15.12
N VAL A 214 0.24 -15.76 14.88
CA VAL A 214 0.24 -14.55 14.03
C VAL A 214 -0.40 -14.81 12.66
N LEU A 215 -0.29 -16.04 12.12
CA LEU A 215 -0.84 -16.44 10.84
C LEU A 215 -2.37 -16.35 10.78
N ALA A 216 -3.04 -16.34 11.93
CA ALA A 216 -4.50 -16.20 12.04
C ALA A 216 -4.97 -14.73 12.01
N VAL A 217 -4.09 -13.77 12.26
CA VAL A 217 -4.44 -12.33 12.32
C VAL A 217 -3.93 -11.56 11.10
N THR A 218 -3.36 -12.27 10.12
CA THR A 218 -2.85 -11.71 8.86
C THR A 218 -3.98 -11.13 8.03
N GLY A 219 -3.70 -10.03 7.34
CA GLY A 219 -4.70 -9.29 6.58
C GLY A 219 -5.42 -8.21 7.39
N ALA A 220 -5.19 -8.08 8.71
CA ALA A 220 -5.76 -6.98 9.51
C ALA A 220 -5.34 -5.60 8.96
N GLU A 221 -4.09 -5.46 8.55
CA GLU A 221 -3.56 -4.30 7.84
C GLU A 221 -4.24 -4.05 6.48
N ALA A 222 -4.57 -5.11 5.74
CA ALA A 222 -5.31 -5.00 4.48
C ALA A 222 -6.73 -4.49 4.71
N LEU A 223 -7.42 -4.94 5.78
CA LEU A 223 -8.72 -4.39 6.19
C LEU A 223 -8.66 -2.87 6.35
N TYR A 224 -7.57 -2.36 6.93
CA TYR A 224 -7.42 -0.93 7.15
C TYR A 224 -7.00 -0.17 5.88
N ALA A 225 -6.11 -0.73 5.07
CA ALA A 225 -5.68 -0.11 3.81
C ALA A 225 -6.83 0.01 2.80
N ASP A 226 -7.72 -0.99 2.71
CA ASP A 226 -8.83 -1.04 1.75
C ASP A 226 -10.06 -0.22 2.20
N MET A 227 -9.96 0.51 3.31
CA MET A 227 -11.05 1.36 3.79
C MET A 227 -11.44 2.46 2.79
N GLY A 228 -10.49 2.96 2.00
CA GLY A 228 -10.74 3.96 0.96
C GLY A 228 -11.70 3.47 -0.14
N HIS A 229 -11.72 2.16 -0.42
CA HIS A 229 -12.55 1.57 -1.49
C HIS A 229 -13.93 1.14 -1.01
N PHE A 230 -14.03 0.59 0.20
CA PHE A 230 -15.26 -0.06 0.67
C PHE A 230 -15.96 0.68 1.81
N GLY A 231 -15.23 1.54 2.51
CA GLY A 231 -15.70 2.26 3.68
C GLY A 231 -15.84 1.38 4.93
N ARG A 232 -15.62 1.99 6.09
CA ARG A 232 -15.64 1.33 7.41
C ARG A 232 -16.89 0.48 7.65
N LYS A 233 -18.09 1.01 7.38
CA LYS A 233 -19.35 0.34 7.72
C LYS A 233 -19.52 -1.00 7.00
N ALA A 234 -19.13 -1.07 5.72
CA ALA A 234 -19.23 -2.30 4.94
C ALA A 234 -18.27 -3.37 5.46
N ILE A 235 -17.06 -2.96 5.84
CA ILE A 235 -16.05 -3.85 6.42
C ILE A 235 -16.53 -4.35 7.79
N THR A 236 -16.94 -3.47 8.71
CA THR A 236 -17.40 -3.89 10.05
C THR A 236 -18.55 -4.89 9.99
N VAL A 237 -19.55 -4.67 9.14
CA VAL A 237 -20.70 -5.59 9.02
C VAL A 237 -20.29 -6.92 8.39
N GLY A 238 -19.45 -6.91 7.34
CA GLY A 238 -18.95 -8.13 6.72
C GLY A 238 -18.10 -8.98 7.67
N TRP A 239 -17.27 -8.32 8.49
CA TRP A 239 -16.45 -8.95 9.51
C TRP A 239 -17.33 -9.65 10.56
N LEU A 240 -18.19 -8.88 11.25
CA LEU A 240 -18.97 -9.39 12.38
C LEU A 240 -20.09 -10.35 11.94
N GLY A 241 -20.64 -10.16 10.75
CA GLY A 241 -21.79 -10.93 10.26
C GLY A 241 -21.44 -12.25 9.58
N LEU A 242 -20.25 -12.38 8.97
CA LEU A 242 -19.91 -13.57 8.18
C LEU A 242 -18.47 -14.07 8.41
N ALA A 243 -17.47 -13.22 8.22
CA ALA A 243 -16.07 -13.67 8.24
C ALA A 243 -15.63 -14.17 9.63
N LEU A 244 -15.84 -13.38 10.68
CA LEU A 244 -15.45 -13.75 12.05
C LEU A 244 -16.16 -15.05 12.51
N PRO A 245 -17.50 -15.20 12.41
CA PRO A 245 -18.16 -16.46 12.77
C PRO A 245 -17.63 -17.67 11.99
N ALA A 246 -17.43 -17.53 10.69
CA ALA A 246 -16.97 -18.63 9.84
C ALA A 246 -15.54 -19.09 10.19
N ILE A 247 -14.63 -18.13 10.37
CA ILE A 247 -13.24 -18.39 10.77
C ILE A 247 -13.18 -19.02 12.16
N ALA A 248 -13.93 -18.48 13.14
CA ALA A 248 -13.97 -19.01 14.49
C ALA A 248 -14.50 -20.46 14.55
N LEU A 249 -15.61 -20.74 13.85
CA LEU A 249 -16.16 -22.08 13.74
C LEU A 249 -15.17 -23.04 13.08
N ASN A 250 -14.45 -22.59 12.06
CA ASN A 250 -13.46 -23.43 11.38
C ASN A 250 -12.28 -23.78 12.29
N TYR A 251 -11.70 -22.83 13.02
CA TYR A 251 -10.63 -23.11 13.98
C TYR A 251 -11.06 -24.04 15.11
N LEU A 252 -12.28 -23.85 15.65
CA LEU A 252 -12.86 -24.75 16.65
C LEU A 252 -13.03 -26.16 16.08
N GLY A 253 -13.55 -26.30 14.86
CA GLY A 253 -13.71 -27.59 14.20
C GLY A 253 -12.38 -28.30 13.96
N GLN A 254 -11.37 -27.57 13.47
CA GLN A 254 -10.03 -28.13 13.27
C GLN A 254 -9.40 -28.59 14.60
N GLY A 255 -9.58 -27.81 15.67
CA GLY A 255 -9.18 -28.22 17.02
C GLY A 255 -9.87 -29.51 17.47
N ALA A 256 -11.18 -29.63 17.22
CA ALA A 256 -11.93 -30.83 17.57
C ALA A 256 -11.40 -32.10 16.89
N ILE A 257 -11.15 -32.08 15.58
CA ILE A 257 -10.67 -33.27 14.86
C ILE A 257 -9.24 -33.68 15.29
N LEU A 258 -8.40 -32.73 15.70
CA LEU A 258 -7.05 -33.00 16.20
C LEU A 258 -7.05 -33.73 17.55
N LEU A 259 -8.15 -33.69 18.30
CA LEU A 259 -8.32 -34.46 19.54
C LEU A 259 -8.56 -35.94 19.26
N ASP A 260 -9.23 -36.27 18.16
CA ASP A 260 -9.60 -37.64 17.78
C ASP A 260 -8.45 -38.35 17.06
N ASP A 261 -7.91 -37.71 16.02
CA ASP A 261 -6.88 -38.28 15.16
C ASP A 261 -5.69 -37.33 15.01
N ARG A 262 -4.54 -37.74 15.55
CA ARG A 262 -3.29 -36.96 15.47
C ARG A 262 -2.61 -37.06 14.10
N SER A 263 -3.03 -37.98 13.24
CA SER A 263 -2.45 -38.15 11.90
C SER A 263 -2.89 -37.05 10.93
N VAL A 264 -3.96 -36.30 11.23
CA VAL A 264 -4.51 -35.24 10.37
C VAL A 264 -3.73 -33.91 10.41
N VAL A 265 -2.64 -33.84 11.18
CA VAL A 265 -1.86 -32.62 11.47
C VAL A 265 -1.29 -31.95 10.22
N GLU A 266 -0.98 -32.71 9.18
CA GLU A 266 -0.45 -32.15 7.93
C GLU A 266 -1.47 -31.28 7.20
N ALA A 267 -2.78 -31.57 7.34
CA ALA A 267 -3.84 -30.89 6.61
C ALA A 267 -5.20 -30.86 7.36
N PRO A 268 -5.27 -30.34 8.60
CA PRO A 268 -6.47 -30.36 9.43
C PRO A 268 -7.64 -29.62 8.76
N PHE A 269 -7.38 -28.54 8.03
CA PHE A 269 -8.39 -27.80 7.27
C PHE A 269 -9.14 -28.69 6.27
N PHE A 270 -8.41 -29.44 5.45
CA PHE A 270 -9.01 -30.25 4.39
C PHE A 270 -9.67 -31.53 4.96
N MET A 271 -9.12 -32.08 6.04
CA MET A 271 -9.70 -33.25 6.74
C MET A 271 -11.02 -32.93 7.45
N LEU A 272 -11.36 -31.64 7.65
CA LEU A 272 -12.71 -31.26 8.06
C LEU A 272 -13.77 -31.53 7.00
N ALA A 273 -13.41 -31.57 5.71
CA ALA A 273 -14.36 -31.92 4.66
C ALA A 273 -14.57 -33.44 4.61
N PRO A 274 -15.76 -33.93 4.26
CA PRO A 274 -15.93 -35.33 3.91
C PRO A 274 -15.15 -35.67 2.63
N SER A 275 -14.76 -36.92 2.45
CA SER A 275 -13.91 -37.38 1.33
C SER A 275 -14.41 -36.99 -0.05
N TRP A 276 -15.73 -37.05 -0.29
CA TRP A 276 -16.35 -36.64 -1.56
C TRP A 276 -16.16 -35.14 -1.86
N ALA A 277 -15.96 -34.31 -0.83
CA ALA A 277 -15.84 -32.86 -0.94
C ALA A 277 -14.39 -32.37 -1.05
N HIS A 278 -13.38 -33.24 -1.00
CA HIS A 278 -11.97 -32.85 -1.09
C HIS A 278 -11.65 -32.10 -2.39
N ILE A 279 -12.10 -32.59 -3.55
CA ILE A 279 -11.87 -31.90 -4.82
C ILE A 279 -12.60 -30.54 -4.86
N PRO A 280 -13.92 -30.45 -4.57
CA PRO A 280 -14.62 -29.17 -4.52
C PRO A 280 -13.98 -28.14 -3.57
N ILE A 281 -13.55 -28.55 -2.37
CA ILE A 281 -12.96 -27.62 -1.40
C ILE A 281 -11.57 -27.15 -1.82
N ILE A 282 -10.77 -27.99 -2.49
CA ILE A 282 -9.47 -27.58 -3.05
C ILE A 282 -9.69 -26.51 -4.12
N VAL A 283 -10.61 -26.73 -5.07
CA VAL A 283 -10.92 -25.74 -6.11
C VAL A 283 -11.42 -24.44 -5.52
N LEU A 284 -12.32 -24.52 -4.52
CA LEU A 284 -12.84 -23.34 -3.84
C LEU A 284 -11.75 -22.62 -3.02
N ALA A 285 -10.86 -23.36 -2.34
CA ALA A 285 -9.72 -22.81 -1.61
C ALA A 285 -8.76 -22.11 -2.57
N THR A 286 -8.45 -22.69 -3.74
CA THR A 286 -7.63 -22.04 -4.77
C THR A 286 -8.29 -20.76 -5.26
N ALA A 287 -9.61 -20.76 -5.49
CA ALA A 287 -10.33 -19.55 -5.88
C ALA A 287 -10.28 -18.48 -4.77
N ALA A 288 -10.50 -18.86 -3.51
CA ALA A 288 -10.44 -17.96 -2.37
C ALA A 288 -9.03 -17.37 -2.16
N THR A 289 -7.97 -18.14 -2.33
CA THR A 289 -6.57 -17.67 -2.16
C THR A 289 -6.10 -16.81 -3.32
N VAL A 290 -6.59 -17.06 -4.53
CA VAL A 290 -6.44 -16.14 -5.66
C VAL A 290 -7.09 -14.79 -5.34
N ILE A 291 -8.30 -14.79 -4.79
CA ILE A 291 -9.01 -13.57 -4.39
C ILE A 291 -8.30 -12.86 -3.22
N ALA A 292 -7.82 -13.59 -2.22
CA ALA A 292 -7.00 -13.08 -1.12
C ALA A 292 -5.77 -12.33 -1.63
N SER A 293 -5.06 -12.95 -2.56
CA SER A 293 -3.89 -12.36 -3.21
C SER A 293 -4.23 -11.05 -3.93
N GLN A 294 -5.42 -10.93 -4.52
CA GLN A 294 -5.86 -9.69 -5.17
C GLN A 294 -6.03 -8.51 -4.22
N SER A 295 -6.59 -8.73 -3.03
CA SER A 295 -6.75 -7.67 -2.03
C SER A 295 -5.40 -7.07 -1.68
N VAL A 296 -4.43 -7.93 -1.37
CA VAL A 296 -3.10 -7.52 -0.95
C VAL A 296 -2.33 -6.82 -2.08
N ILE A 297 -2.41 -7.34 -3.31
CA ILE A 297 -1.80 -6.69 -4.48
C ILE A 297 -2.40 -5.29 -4.71
N THR A 298 -3.71 -5.14 -4.59
CA THR A 298 -4.40 -3.85 -4.73
C THR A 298 -4.06 -2.89 -3.58
N GLY A 299 -3.94 -3.41 -2.35
CA GLY A 299 -3.45 -2.67 -1.19
C GLY A 299 -2.03 -2.14 -1.41
N ALA A 300 -1.14 -2.96 -1.98
CA ALA A 300 0.22 -2.54 -2.32
C ALA A 300 0.25 -1.41 -3.36
N TYR A 301 -0.63 -1.45 -4.37
CA TYR A 301 -0.78 -0.35 -5.32
C TYR A 301 -1.26 0.94 -4.66
N SER A 302 -2.22 0.83 -3.73
CA SER A 302 -2.77 1.96 -2.98
C SER A 302 -1.69 2.61 -2.10
N VAL A 303 -0.96 1.81 -1.32
CA VAL A 303 0.18 2.29 -0.50
C VAL A 303 1.26 2.93 -1.38
N ALA A 304 1.59 2.34 -2.52
CA ALA A 304 2.58 2.88 -3.45
C ALA A 304 2.13 4.22 -4.06
N SER A 305 0.86 4.34 -4.45
CA SER A 305 0.27 5.57 -4.98
C SER A 305 0.23 6.68 -3.92
N GLN A 306 -0.24 6.37 -2.72
CA GLN A 306 -0.26 7.33 -1.59
C GLN A 306 1.17 7.75 -1.21
N ALA A 307 2.13 6.83 -1.20
CA ALA A 307 3.55 7.15 -0.97
C ALA A 307 4.12 8.08 -2.06
N ALA A 308 3.73 7.89 -3.32
CA ALA A 308 4.11 8.80 -4.42
C ALA A 308 3.51 10.19 -4.25
N GLN A 309 2.24 10.30 -3.85
CA GLN A 309 1.57 11.58 -3.58
C GLN A 309 2.24 12.35 -2.42
N LEU A 310 2.73 11.66 -1.40
CA LEU A 310 3.47 12.26 -0.29
C LEU A 310 4.95 12.55 -0.60
N GLY A 311 5.43 12.26 -1.81
CA GLY A 311 6.81 12.48 -2.24
C GLY A 311 7.81 11.44 -1.72
N PHE A 312 7.35 10.27 -1.27
CA PHE A 312 8.20 9.15 -0.84
C PHE A 312 8.55 8.19 -1.98
N LEU A 313 7.79 8.22 -3.08
CA LEU A 313 8.12 7.55 -4.34
C LEU A 313 8.05 8.54 -5.51
N PRO A 314 8.71 8.24 -6.64
CA PRO A 314 8.47 8.97 -7.88
C PRO A 314 7.00 8.89 -8.27
N ARG A 315 6.56 9.87 -9.07
CA ARG A 315 5.27 9.76 -9.75
C ARG A 315 5.34 8.56 -10.70
N MET A 316 4.60 7.51 -10.38
CA MET A 316 4.50 6.33 -11.22
C MET A 316 3.33 6.50 -12.19
N ARG A 317 3.38 5.82 -13.34
CA ARG A 317 2.24 5.71 -14.23
C ARG A 317 1.13 4.94 -13.52
N VAL A 318 0.16 5.68 -12.99
CA VAL A 318 -1.04 5.17 -12.34
C VAL A 318 -2.14 5.10 -13.39
N ALA A 319 -2.58 3.88 -13.71
CA ALA A 319 -3.80 3.70 -14.50
C ALA A 319 -4.97 3.53 -13.53
N HIS A 320 -5.87 4.52 -13.49
CA HIS A 320 -7.13 4.38 -12.78
C HIS A 320 -8.02 3.39 -13.53
N THR A 321 -8.47 2.35 -12.82
CA THR A 321 -9.23 1.23 -13.39
C THR A 321 -10.74 1.38 -13.22
N SER A 322 -11.20 2.41 -12.50
CA SER A 322 -12.62 2.74 -12.32
C SER A 322 -12.86 4.25 -12.32
N GLU A 323 -13.90 4.70 -13.02
CA GLU A 323 -14.39 6.09 -13.01
C GLU A 323 -15.04 6.49 -11.67
N SER A 324 -15.49 5.49 -10.88
CA SER A 324 -16.27 5.71 -9.66
C SER A 324 -15.46 5.67 -8.37
N THR A 325 -14.19 5.25 -8.41
CA THR A 325 -13.36 5.09 -7.21
C THR A 325 -11.89 5.41 -7.51
N ILE A 326 -11.41 6.53 -6.96
CA ILE A 326 -10.04 7.03 -7.12
C ILE A 326 -9.01 5.96 -6.75
N GLY A 327 -9.27 5.18 -5.69
CA GLY A 327 -8.35 4.17 -5.16
C GLY A 327 -8.16 2.92 -6.02
N GLN A 328 -8.99 2.65 -7.03
CA GLN A 328 -8.79 1.47 -7.89
C GLN A 328 -7.69 1.73 -8.92
N VAL A 329 -6.45 1.47 -8.52
CA VAL A 329 -5.24 1.88 -9.23
C VAL A 329 -4.47 0.64 -9.68
N TYR A 330 -4.07 0.60 -10.95
CA TYR A 330 -3.09 -0.35 -11.46
C TYR A 330 -1.72 0.32 -11.60
N VAL A 331 -0.71 -0.23 -10.95
CA VAL A 331 0.69 0.23 -11.02
C VAL A 331 1.56 -0.85 -11.66
N PRO A 332 1.87 -0.76 -12.98
CA PRO A 332 2.56 -1.82 -13.72
C PRO A 332 3.91 -2.23 -13.12
N TRP A 333 4.69 -1.25 -12.64
CA TRP A 333 6.02 -1.51 -12.10
C TRP A 333 5.96 -2.30 -10.79
N ILE A 334 5.08 -1.89 -9.86
CA ILE A 334 4.83 -2.61 -8.60
C ILE A 334 4.29 -4.01 -8.89
N ASN A 335 3.38 -4.17 -9.87
CA ASN A 335 2.88 -5.47 -10.29
C ASN A 335 4.01 -6.42 -10.73
N GLY A 336 4.91 -5.94 -11.60
CA GLY A 336 6.02 -6.74 -12.09
C GLY A 336 6.99 -7.13 -10.98
N THR A 337 7.36 -6.19 -10.11
CA THR A 337 8.26 -6.45 -8.97
C THR A 337 7.66 -7.44 -7.98
N LEU A 338 6.38 -7.28 -7.63
CA LEU A 338 5.68 -8.21 -6.73
C LEU A 338 5.57 -9.61 -7.36
N MET A 339 5.22 -9.72 -8.65
CA MET A 339 5.15 -11.01 -9.34
C MET A 339 6.47 -11.79 -9.23
N VAL A 340 7.59 -11.14 -9.56
CA VAL A 340 8.92 -11.75 -9.50
C VAL A 340 9.24 -12.18 -8.06
N ALA A 341 8.98 -11.32 -7.08
CA ALA A 341 9.24 -11.62 -5.68
C ALA A 341 8.41 -12.82 -5.17
N VAL A 342 7.11 -12.86 -5.46
CA VAL A 342 6.21 -13.96 -5.09
C VAL A 342 6.70 -15.28 -5.72
N ILE A 343 7.06 -15.26 -7.00
CA ILE A 343 7.57 -16.46 -7.70
C ILE A 343 8.88 -16.95 -7.07
N ILE A 344 9.81 -16.04 -6.75
CA ILE A 344 11.04 -16.39 -6.03
C ILE A 344 10.72 -17.07 -4.70
N LEU A 345 9.76 -16.54 -3.92
CA LEU A 345 9.35 -17.14 -2.64
C LEU A 345 8.77 -18.55 -2.81
N VAL A 346 7.91 -18.75 -3.81
CA VAL A 346 7.32 -20.07 -4.11
C VAL A 346 8.41 -21.10 -4.42
N PHE A 347 9.40 -20.76 -5.27
CA PHE A 347 10.49 -21.67 -5.60
C PHE A 347 11.51 -21.86 -4.48
N ALA A 348 11.72 -20.84 -3.64
CA ALA A 348 12.66 -20.89 -2.52
C ALA A 348 12.13 -21.76 -1.37
N PHE A 349 10.87 -21.60 -0.98
CA PHE A 349 10.31 -22.28 0.19
C PHE A 349 9.60 -23.60 -0.14
N ARG A 350 8.99 -23.72 -1.33
CA ARG A 350 8.34 -24.94 -1.87
C ARG A 350 7.20 -25.56 -1.06
N SER A 351 7.01 -25.19 0.21
CA SER A 351 5.91 -25.64 1.08
C SER A 351 5.35 -24.48 1.92
N SER A 352 4.04 -24.49 2.18
CA SER A 352 3.38 -23.42 2.93
C SER A 352 3.83 -23.36 4.38
N VAL A 353 4.16 -24.49 5.01
CA VAL A 353 4.67 -24.52 6.38
C VAL A 353 6.06 -23.87 6.46
N ALA A 354 6.95 -24.20 5.53
CA ALA A 354 8.28 -23.60 5.48
C ALA A 354 8.21 -22.07 5.31
N LEU A 355 7.27 -21.61 4.48
CA LEU A 355 7.01 -20.19 4.28
C LEU A 355 6.34 -19.54 5.52
N GLY A 356 5.44 -20.25 6.18
CA GLY A 356 4.77 -19.84 7.42
C GLY A 356 5.75 -19.54 8.55
N TYR A 357 6.86 -20.28 8.65
CA TYR A 357 7.93 -20.00 9.61
C TYR A 357 8.63 -18.66 9.38
N ALA A 358 8.67 -18.16 8.14
CA ALA A 358 9.36 -16.93 7.78
C ALA A 358 8.44 -15.68 7.80
N TYR A 359 7.12 -15.84 7.86
CA TYR A 359 6.15 -14.81 7.52
C TYR A 359 5.94 -13.72 8.59
N GLY A 360 5.83 -14.10 9.86
CA GLY A 360 5.17 -13.24 10.87
C GLY A 360 5.91 -11.97 11.28
N MET A 361 7.18 -11.77 10.91
CA MET A 361 7.96 -10.60 11.34
C MET A 361 7.52 -9.29 10.68
N ALA A 362 7.28 -9.29 9.36
CA ALA A 362 6.89 -8.07 8.66
C ALA A 362 5.49 -7.59 9.07
N VAL A 363 4.56 -8.54 9.24
CA VAL A 363 3.18 -8.28 9.66
C VAL A 363 3.13 -7.74 11.09
N THR A 364 3.77 -8.42 12.06
CA THR A 364 3.80 -7.93 13.46
C THR A 364 4.47 -6.58 13.61
N GLY A 365 5.54 -6.32 12.85
CA GLY A 365 6.17 -5.00 12.79
C GLY A 365 5.21 -3.94 12.27
N THR A 366 4.46 -4.23 11.21
CA THR A 366 3.45 -3.32 10.64
C THR A 366 2.31 -3.05 11.61
N ILE A 367 1.78 -4.08 12.26
CA ILE A 367 0.73 -3.96 13.30
C ILE A 367 1.23 -3.10 14.46
N THR A 368 2.43 -3.39 14.99
CA THR A 368 3.02 -2.64 16.11
C THR A 368 3.18 -1.15 15.75
N ILE A 369 3.68 -0.84 14.56
CA ILE A 369 3.83 0.53 14.07
C ILE A 369 2.48 1.23 13.92
N THR A 370 1.48 0.51 13.39
CA THR A 370 0.11 1.01 13.24
C THR A 370 -0.48 1.36 14.60
N THR A 371 -0.37 0.47 15.59
CA THR A 371 -0.81 0.70 16.97
C THR A 371 -0.11 1.92 17.58
N LEU A 372 1.22 2.04 17.44
CA LEU A 372 1.96 3.20 17.95
C LEU A 372 1.50 4.52 17.34
N LEU A 373 1.37 4.58 16.01
CA LEU A 373 0.90 5.77 15.30
C LEU A 373 -0.55 6.10 15.67
N PHE A 374 -1.41 5.08 15.78
CA PHE A 374 -2.79 5.23 16.20
C PHE A 374 -2.91 5.79 17.62
N LEU A 375 -2.17 5.25 18.59
CA LEU A 375 -2.19 5.74 19.98
C LEU A 375 -1.77 7.20 20.06
N TYR A 376 -0.79 7.60 19.24
CA TYR A 376 -0.38 8.99 19.13
C TYR A 376 -1.50 9.89 18.59
N VAL A 377 -2.14 9.47 17.48
CA VAL A 377 -3.28 10.19 16.89
C VAL A 377 -4.46 10.25 17.88
N ALA A 378 -4.80 9.16 18.55
CA ALA A 378 -5.86 9.11 19.55
C ALA A 378 -5.61 10.09 20.71
N ARG A 379 -4.36 10.21 21.16
CA ARG A 379 -3.99 11.16 22.21
C ARG A 379 -4.10 12.61 21.75
N LYS A 380 -3.57 12.93 20.56
CA LYS A 380 -3.43 14.31 20.09
C LYS A 380 -4.66 14.86 19.39
N ARG A 381 -5.28 14.07 18.51
CA ARG A 381 -6.46 14.47 17.72
C ARG A 381 -7.76 14.28 18.47
N TRP A 382 -7.91 13.18 19.21
CA TRP A 382 -9.16 12.84 19.91
C TRP A 382 -9.14 13.20 21.40
N HIS A 383 -8.06 13.82 21.87
CA HIS A 383 -7.87 14.22 23.26
C HIS A 383 -8.14 13.10 24.27
N ALA A 384 -7.90 11.84 23.88
CA ALA A 384 -8.14 10.70 24.75
C ALA A 384 -7.41 10.87 26.09
N PRO A 385 -8.06 10.52 27.23
CA PRO A 385 -7.46 10.71 28.54
C PRO A 385 -6.23 9.82 28.69
N MET A 386 -5.19 10.33 29.36
CA MET A 386 -3.88 9.64 29.46
C MET A 386 -3.99 8.24 30.07
N TRP A 387 -4.88 8.03 31.04
CA TRP A 387 -5.06 6.70 31.64
C TRP A 387 -5.54 5.66 30.62
N LEU A 388 -6.39 6.05 29.67
CA LEU A 388 -6.89 5.15 28.63
C LEU A 388 -5.80 4.83 27.60
N VAL A 389 -4.99 5.83 27.24
CA VAL A 389 -3.86 5.63 26.31
C VAL A 389 -2.77 4.78 26.96
N VAL A 390 -2.46 5.00 28.23
CA VAL A 390 -1.41 4.26 28.94
C VAL A 390 -1.86 2.85 29.30
N LEU A 391 -3.03 2.68 29.91
CA LEU A 391 -3.51 1.35 30.33
C LEU A 391 -4.08 0.57 29.16
N GLY A 392 -5.06 1.14 28.44
CA GLY A 392 -5.69 0.47 27.31
C GLY A 392 -4.73 0.34 26.12
N GLY A 393 -4.09 1.44 25.73
CA GLY A 393 -3.11 1.41 24.65
C GLY A 393 -1.85 0.62 24.99
N GLY A 394 -1.37 0.70 26.24
CA GLY A 394 -0.25 -0.11 26.71
C GLY A 394 -0.56 -1.61 26.71
N ALA A 395 -1.79 -2.02 27.04
CA ALA A 395 -2.19 -3.42 26.95
C ALA A 395 -2.20 -3.93 25.50
N LEU A 396 -2.78 -3.17 24.56
CA LEU A 396 -2.78 -3.53 23.14
C LEU A 396 -1.36 -3.60 22.57
N LEU A 397 -0.54 -2.59 22.85
CA LEU A 397 0.86 -2.57 22.44
C LEU A 397 1.65 -3.72 23.08
N GLY A 398 1.34 -4.09 24.33
CA GLY A 398 1.95 -5.23 25.00
C GLY A 398 1.69 -6.54 24.26
N VAL A 399 0.47 -6.77 23.78
CA VAL A 399 0.12 -7.92 22.94
C VAL A 399 0.93 -7.89 21.64
N ASP A 400 0.93 -6.76 20.92
CA ASP A 400 1.67 -6.62 19.66
C ASP A 400 3.18 -6.88 19.84
N LEU A 401 3.77 -6.34 20.92
CA LEU A 401 5.17 -6.53 21.27
C LEU A 401 5.48 -7.98 21.66
N MET A 402 4.55 -8.71 22.29
CA MET A 402 4.72 -10.15 22.55
C MET A 402 4.75 -10.95 21.25
N PHE A 403 3.84 -10.66 20.31
CA PHE A 403 3.85 -11.29 18.98
C PHE A 403 5.13 -10.96 18.21
N LEU A 404 5.59 -9.71 18.25
CA LEU A 404 6.85 -9.29 17.63
C LEU A 404 8.04 -10.02 18.26
N ALA A 405 8.10 -10.08 19.59
CA ALA A 405 9.18 -10.76 20.32
C ALA A 405 9.22 -12.27 20.00
N ALA A 406 8.06 -12.92 19.96
CA ALA A 406 7.95 -14.32 19.55
C ALA A 406 8.49 -14.52 18.12
N ASN A 407 8.10 -13.66 17.17
CA ASN A 407 8.56 -13.73 15.78
C ASN A 407 10.06 -13.42 15.61
N MET A 408 10.66 -12.59 16.49
CA MET A 408 12.11 -12.34 16.45
C MET A 408 12.94 -13.60 16.67
N THR A 409 12.42 -14.61 17.40
CA THR A 409 13.12 -15.89 17.58
C THR A 409 13.29 -16.68 16.28
N LYS A 410 12.40 -16.47 15.30
CA LYS A 410 12.44 -17.15 13.99
C LYS A 410 13.32 -16.43 12.95
N LEU A 411 14.01 -15.34 13.33
CA LEU A 411 14.87 -14.57 12.42
C LEU A 411 15.94 -15.44 11.73
N LEU A 412 16.56 -16.35 12.49
CA LEU A 412 17.59 -17.26 11.98
C LEU A 412 17.02 -18.39 11.10
N HIS A 413 15.71 -18.64 11.15
CA HIS A 413 15.04 -19.74 10.47
C HIS A 413 14.25 -19.29 9.22
N GLY A 414 14.63 -18.15 8.64
CA GLY A 414 14.09 -17.65 7.38
C GLY A 414 13.26 -16.36 7.49
N ALA A 415 12.88 -15.93 8.69
CA ALA A 415 12.11 -14.68 8.88
C ALA A 415 12.91 -13.40 8.57
N TRP A 416 14.21 -13.51 8.30
CA TRP A 416 15.03 -12.40 7.81
C TRP A 416 14.67 -11.94 6.39
N LEU A 417 14.08 -12.81 5.56
CA LEU A 417 13.86 -12.49 4.14
C LEU A 417 12.79 -11.40 3.95
N PRO A 418 11.58 -11.49 4.54
CA PRO A 418 10.60 -10.40 4.48
C PRO A 418 11.13 -9.08 5.04
N LEU A 419 11.89 -9.16 6.14
CA LEU A 419 12.52 -8.00 6.75
C LEU A 419 13.57 -7.37 5.82
N LEU A 420 14.37 -8.18 5.13
CA LEU A 420 15.35 -7.68 4.16
C LEU A 420 14.66 -6.94 3.03
N VAL A 421 13.55 -7.48 2.50
CA VAL A 421 12.80 -6.80 1.45
C VAL A 421 12.18 -5.51 1.98
N GLY A 422 11.58 -5.53 3.17
CA GLY A 422 11.10 -4.32 3.84
C GLY A 422 12.22 -3.28 4.03
N LEU A 423 13.43 -3.71 4.40
CA LEU A 423 14.59 -2.82 4.56
C LEU A 423 15.08 -2.27 3.22
N ALA A 424 15.04 -3.07 2.15
CA ALA A 424 15.37 -2.62 0.79
C ALA A 424 14.35 -1.58 0.30
N ALA A 425 13.05 -1.84 0.47
CA ALA A 425 11.98 -0.90 0.16
C ALA A 425 12.10 0.39 0.98
N PHE A 426 12.36 0.28 2.29
CA PHE A 426 12.61 1.41 3.18
C PHE A 426 13.81 2.25 2.72
N THR A 427 14.89 1.60 2.30
CA THR A 427 16.08 2.26 1.75
C THR A 427 15.75 3.03 0.48
N VAL A 428 14.93 2.46 -0.41
CA VAL A 428 14.45 3.13 -1.62
C VAL A 428 13.59 4.35 -1.27
N LEU A 429 12.57 4.19 -0.42
CA LEU A 429 11.65 5.26 -0.01
C LEU A 429 12.39 6.43 0.66
N THR A 430 13.29 6.13 1.60
CA THR A 430 14.05 7.16 2.32
C THR A 430 15.10 7.84 1.42
N THR A 431 15.70 7.10 0.48
CA THR A 431 16.61 7.67 -0.52
C THR A 431 15.88 8.58 -1.48
N TRP A 432 14.70 8.16 -1.98
CA TRP A 432 13.87 8.98 -2.82
C TRP A 432 13.43 10.26 -2.10
N ARG A 433 12.88 10.15 -0.89
CA ARG A 433 12.46 11.31 -0.08
C ARG A 433 13.58 12.34 0.06
N ARG A 434 14.79 11.88 0.43
CA ARG A 434 15.93 12.79 0.64
C ARG A 434 16.42 13.39 -0.67
N GLY A 435 16.58 12.58 -1.72
CA GLY A 435 17.01 13.05 -3.04
C GLY A 435 15.99 14.02 -3.66
N HIS A 436 14.69 13.72 -3.53
CA HIS A 436 13.62 14.58 -4.02
C HIS A 436 13.61 15.93 -3.29
N ALA A 437 13.73 15.94 -1.97
CA ALA A 437 13.81 17.19 -1.21
C ALA A 437 15.04 18.03 -1.59
N LEU A 438 16.21 17.39 -1.80
CA LEU A 438 17.41 18.08 -2.27
C LEU A 438 17.24 18.64 -3.68
N ALA A 439 16.66 17.85 -4.60
CA ALA A 439 16.41 18.26 -5.97
C ALA A 439 15.39 19.41 -6.05
N VAL A 440 14.33 19.38 -5.24
CA VAL A 440 13.35 20.47 -5.14
C VAL A 440 14.00 21.73 -4.59
N ALA A 441 14.75 21.65 -3.48
CA ALA A 441 15.42 22.81 -2.90
C ALA A 441 16.46 23.43 -3.86
N ALA A 442 17.22 22.60 -4.58
CA ALA A 442 18.17 23.06 -5.56
C ALA A 442 17.49 23.66 -6.80
N ARG A 443 16.34 23.10 -7.23
CA ARG A 443 15.49 23.69 -8.26
C ARG A 443 14.95 25.05 -7.84
N GLU A 444 14.36 25.18 -6.67
CA GLU A 444 13.80 26.44 -6.17
C GLU A 444 14.88 27.52 -6.09
N LYS A 445 16.08 27.16 -5.61
CA LYS A 445 17.23 28.07 -5.58
C LYS A 445 17.66 28.53 -6.97
N ALA A 446 17.68 27.63 -7.96
CA ALA A 446 18.05 27.98 -9.35
C ALA A 446 16.95 28.74 -10.09
N ALA A 447 15.69 28.42 -9.82
CA ALA A 447 14.52 29.02 -10.43
C ALA A 447 14.26 30.43 -9.89
N GLY A 448 14.45 30.65 -8.59
CA GLY A 448 14.13 31.93 -7.93
C GLY A 448 12.64 32.29 -7.99
N SER A 449 12.30 33.45 -7.45
CA SER A 449 10.95 34.01 -7.43
C SER A 449 10.55 34.52 -8.81
N LEU A 450 9.38 34.09 -9.31
CA LEU A 450 8.83 34.56 -10.59
C LEU A 450 8.54 36.06 -10.54
N ARG A 451 7.96 36.55 -9.45
CA ARG A 451 7.61 37.96 -9.30
C ARG A 451 8.85 38.86 -9.26
N ASP A 452 9.89 38.45 -8.54
CA ASP A 452 11.14 39.22 -8.49
C ASP A 452 11.87 39.19 -9.83
N PHE A 453 11.78 38.06 -10.55
CA PHE A 453 12.29 37.96 -11.91
C PHE A 453 11.56 38.91 -12.88
N ILE A 454 10.22 38.91 -12.88
CA ILE A 454 9.41 39.80 -13.73
C ILE A 454 9.71 41.27 -13.41
N ARG A 455 9.79 41.66 -12.13
CA ARG A 455 10.18 43.03 -11.74
C ARG A 455 11.57 43.39 -12.26
N GLY A 456 12.53 42.47 -12.15
CA GLY A 456 13.88 42.68 -12.65
C GLY A 456 13.96 42.90 -14.17
N LEU A 457 13.00 42.38 -14.95
CA LEU A 457 12.93 42.64 -16.40
C LEU A 457 12.63 44.10 -16.72
N ALA A 458 11.81 44.77 -15.90
CA ALA A 458 11.48 46.19 -16.10
C ALA A 458 12.70 47.11 -15.88
N ASP A 459 13.61 46.71 -14.99
CA ASP A 459 14.78 47.48 -14.60
C ASP A 459 16.04 47.18 -15.45
N GLN A 460 16.00 46.17 -16.32
CA GLN A 460 17.16 45.78 -17.14
C GLN A 460 17.54 46.84 -18.19
N ARG A 461 18.85 47.14 -18.27
CA ARG A 461 19.44 48.00 -19.31
C ARG A 461 20.69 47.36 -19.94
N PRO A 462 20.80 47.28 -21.28
CA PRO A 462 19.78 47.65 -22.29
C PRO A 462 18.52 46.77 -22.17
N GLY A 463 17.39 47.30 -22.63
CA GLY A 463 16.10 46.60 -22.55
C GLY A 463 16.14 45.29 -23.34
N LEU A 464 15.33 44.33 -22.88
CA LEU A 464 15.26 43.00 -23.48
C LEU A 464 14.67 43.06 -24.89
N THR A 465 15.22 42.28 -25.83
CA THR A 465 14.65 42.17 -27.18
C THR A 465 13.34 41.38 -27.13
N ARG A 466 12.25 41.99 -27.64
CA ARG A 466 10.93 41.34 -27.74
C ARG A 466 10.70 40.82 -29.15
N LEU A 467 10.54 39.51 -29.30
CA LEU A 467 10.27 38.85 -30.59
C LEU A 467 8.76 38.72 -30.83
N PRO A 468 8.26 38.94 -32.06
CA PRO A 468 6.85 38.75 -32.36
C PRO A 468 6.45 37.27 -32.19
N GLY A 469 5.29 37.04 -31.57
CA GLY A 469 4.72 35.72 -31.38
C GLY A 469 4.43 35.36 -29.92
N THR A 470 3.88 34.16 -29.73
CA THR A 470 3.44 33.64 -28.43
C THR A 470 4.35 32.50 -27.96
N ALA A 471 4.81 32.56 -26.72
CA ALA A 471 5.48 31.45 -26.06
C ALA A 471 4.77 31.03 -24.78
N VAL A 472 4.67 29.72 -24.59
CA VAL A 472 4.04 29.09 -23.43
C VAL A 472 5.12 28.41 -22.61
N PHE A 473 5.45 28.97 -21.45
CA PHE A 473 6.40 28.40 -20.50
C PHE A 473 5.65 27.57 -19.46
N LEU A 474 5.76 26.25 -19.54
CA LEU A 474 5.15 25.37 -18.54
C LEU A 474 6.03 25.31 -17.29
N ASN A 475 5.40 25.48 -16.13
CA ASN A 475 6.03 25.31 -14.83
C ASN A 475 5.11 24.57 -13.84
N ARG A 476 5.70 24.09 -12.74
CA ARG A 476 4.93 23.38 -11.69
C ARG A 476 3.98 24.31 -10.94
N ASP A 477 4.39 25.55 -10.75
CA ASP A 477 3.69 26.57 -9.97
C ASP A 477 3.91 27.95 -10.60
N LEU A 478 3.14 28.93 -10.14
CA LEU A 478 3.26 30.34 -10.54
C LEU A 478 4.10 31.16 -9.56
N LEU A 479 4.82 30.52 -8.63
CA LEU A 479 5.67 31.17 -7.64
C LEU A 479 7.13 31.24 -8.10
N THR A 480 7.59 30.22 -8.81
CA THR A 480 8.97 30.07 -9.27
C THR A 480 9.13 30.43 -10.75
N THR A 481 10.27 31.01 -11.12
CA THR A 481 10.51 31.32 -12.54
C THR A 481 10.71 30.03 -13.34
N PRO A 482 10.03 29.82 -14.49
CA PRO A 482 10.36 28.73 -15.38
C PRO A 482 11.85 28.80 -15.79
N LEU A 483 12.60 27.72 -15.58
CA LEU A 483 14.04 27.71 -15.89
C LEU A 483 14.31 27.96 -17.38
N ALA A 484 13.41 27.51 -18.25
CA ALA A 484 13.44 27.81 -19.69
C ALA A 484 13.31 29.31 -19.97
N MET A 485 12.39 30.01 -19.29
CA MET A 485 12.22 31.47 -19.43
C MET A 485 13.45 32.22 -18.93
N ARG A 486 13.96 31.82 -17.76
CA ARG A 486 15.18 32.40 -17.19
C ARG A 486 16.39 32.19 -18.10
N ALA A 487 16.55 30.99 -18.67
CA ALA A 487 17.63 30.72 -19.63
C ALA A 487 17.53 31.57 -20.89
N ASN A 488 16.32 31.77 -21.44
CA ASN A 488 16.12 32.65 -22.59
C ASN A 488 16.53 34.09 -22.27
N VAL A 489 16.10 34.64 -21.14
CA VAL A 489 16.44 36.01 -20.72
C VAL A 489 17.93 36.15 -20.38
N ASP A 490 18.49 35.24 -19.57
CA ASP A 490 19.84 35.38 -19.03
C ASP A 490 20.95 35.01 -20.03
N ARG A 491 20.64 34.17 -21.04
CA ARG A 491 21.64 33.66 -22.00
C ARG A 491 21.37 34.09 -23.44
N ILE A 492 20.10 34.15 -23.85
CA ILE A 492 19.71 34.51 -25.21
C ILE A 492 19.39 36.02 -25.28
N HIS A 493 19.03 36.63 -24.14
CA HIS A 493 18.62 38.04 -24.03
C HIS A 493 17.37 38.39 -24.85
N GLU A 494 16.48 37.41 -25.01
CA GLU A 494 15.25 37.52 -25.78
C GLU A 494 14.05 36.93 -25.02
N LEU A 495 12.89 37.56 -25.18
CA LEU A 495 11.60 37.04 -24.70
C LEU A 495 10.51 37.39 -25.73
N PRO A 496 9.58 36.48 -26.05
CA PRO A 496 8.50 36.80 -26.98
C PRO A 496 7.57 37.90 -26.48
N GLU A 497 6.88 38.58 -27.40
CA GLU A 497 5.90 39.63 -27.13
C GLU A 497 4.81 39.16 -26.18
N TYR A 498 4.34 37.92 -26.34
CA TYR A 498 3.37 37.28 -25.44
C TYR A 498 3.98 36.05 -24.78
N ALA A 499 4.32 36.14 -23.50
CA ALA A 499 4.87 35.06 -22.69
C ALA A 499 3.85 34.59 -21.66
N LEU A 500 3.27 33.41 -21.87
CA LEU A 500 2.35 32.78 -20.93
C LEU A 500 3.13 31.84 -20.01
N VAL A 501 3.09 32.07 -18.70
CA VAL A 501 3.56 31.10 -17.70
C VAL A 501 2.37 30.27 -17.27
N VAL A 502 2.40 28.97 -17.60
CA VAL A 502 1.29 28.06 -17.36
C VAL A 502 1.66 27.07 -16.26
N SER A 503 0.82 26.98 -15.23
CA SER A 503 0.85 25.92 -14.21
C SER A 503 -0.36 25.03 -14.38
N ALA A 504 -0.15 23.71 -14.39
CA ALA A 504 -1.21 22.73 -14.48
C ALA A 504 -1.23 21.83 -13.24
N GLU A 505 -2.37 21.80 -12.56
CA GLU A 505 -2.62 20.99 -11.37
C GLU A 505 -3.67 19.92 -11.66
N THR A 506 -3.47 18.72 -11.11
CA THR A 506 -4.51 17.68 -11.10
C THR A 506 -5.22 17.68 -9.76
N VAL A 507 -6.54 17.80 -9.76
CA VAL A 507 -7.38 17.85 -8.56
C VAL A 507 -8.08 16.51 -8.28
N PRO A 508 -8.52 16.25 -7.04
CA PRO A 508 -9.13 14.97 -6.65
C PRO A 508 -10.62 14.86 -7.06
N VAL A 509 -10.99 15.34 -8.24
CA VAL A 509 -12.31 15.09 -8.86
C VAL A 509 -12.12 14.42 -10.22
N PRO A 510 -13.03 13.52 -10.67
CA PRO A 510 -12.80 12.73 -11.89
C PRO A 510 -12.61 13.60 -13.14
N ARG A 511 -13.45 14.63 -13.28
CA ARG A 511 -13.40 15.64 -14.34
C ARG A 511 -13.80 16.99 -13.77
N ILE A 512 -13.23 18.07 -14.28
CA ILE A 512 -13.64 19.45 -13.94
C ILE A 512 -14.47 20.02 -15.10
N PRO A 513 -15.54 20.81 -14.82
CA PRO A 513 -16.18 21.62 -15.84
C PRO A 513 -15.21 22.60 -16.52
N ASP A 514 -15.35 22.81 -17.83
CA ASP A 514 -14.49 23.71 -18.61
C ASP A 514 -14.43 25.14 -18.03
N SER A 515 -15.48 25.61 -17.34
CA SER A 515 -15.55 26.91 -16.68
C SER A 515 -14.59 27.09 -15.50
N GLU A 516 -14.19 26.00 -14.83
CA GLU A 516 -13.26 26.02 -13.69
C GLU A 516 -11.85 25.56 -14.06
N ARG A 517 -11.63 25.22 -15.35
CA ARG A 517 -10.38 24.64 -15.84
C ARG A 517 -9.25 25.65 -15.91
N VAL A 518 -9.54 26.93 -16.16
CA VAL A 518 -8.53 27.96 -16.39
C VAL A 518 -8.80 29.20 -15.55
N ARG A 519 -7.75 29.72 -14.93
CA ARG A 519 -7.77 30.99 -14.20
C ARG A 519 -6.53 31.80 -14.54
N ILE A 520 -6.72 33.10 -14.77
CA ILE A 520 -5.62 34.04 -14.97
C ILE A 520 -5.28 34.67 -13.63
N GLU A 521 -3.98 34.74 -13.33
CA GLU A 521 -3.46 35.38 -12.14
C GLU A 521 -2.75 36.69 -12.49
N ASP A 522 -2.85 37.65 -11.59
CA ASP A 522 -2.19 38.95 -11.73
C ASP A 522 -0.67 38.78 -11.51
N PRO A 523 0.18 39.16 -12.49
CA PRO A 523 1.63 39.09 -12.37
C PRO A 523 2.19 40.02 -11.28
N GLY A 524 1.45 41.03 -10.82
CA GLY A 524 1.84 41.94 -9.74
C GLY A 524 2.96 42.93 -10.11
N ALA A 525 3.20 43.10 -11.40
CA ALA A 525 4.09 44.09 -12.01
C ALA A 525 3.60 44.36 -13.44
N ASP A 526 3.53 45.63 -13.83
CA ASP A 526 3.06 46.08 -15.16
C ASP A 526 4.14 45.84 -16.23
N VAL A 527 4.42 44.59 -16.54
CA VAL A 527 5.26 44.20 -17.70
C VAL A 527 4.32 43.67 -18.78
N GLU A 528 4.08 44.50 -19.79
CA GLU A 528 3.19 44.17 -20.92
C GLU A 528 3.54 42.82 -21.54
N GLY A 529 2.49 42.02 -21.82
CA GLY A 529 2.61 40.77 -22.56
C GLY A 529 3.13 39.58 -21.75
N ILE A 530 3.21 39.64 -20.41
CA ILE A 530 3.46 38.47 -19.56
C ILE A 530 2.17 38.09 -18.82
N MET A 531 1.72 36.85 -19.01
CA MET A 531 0.48 36.35 -18.40
C MET A 531 0.74 35.11 -17.53
N LEU A 532 0.13 35.06 -16.35
CA LEU A 532 0.16 33.89 -15.48
C LEU A 532 -1.17 33.14 -15.60
N VAL A 533 -1.11 31.85 -15.94
CA VAL A 533 -2.30 31.02 -16.15
C VAL A 533 -2.21 29.78 -15.26
N SER A 534 -3.15 29.62 -14.35
CA SER A 534 -3.35 28.38 -13.60
C SER A 534 -4.44 27.53 -14.25
N MET A 535 -4.14 26.25 -14.41
CA MET A 535 -5.01 25.26 -15.04
C MET A 535 -5.26 24.10 -14.09
N ARG A 536 -6.49 23.58 -14.10
CA ARG A 536 -6.89 22.45 -13.23
C ARG A 536 -7.52 21.34 -14.07
N PHE A 537 -7.09 20.11 -13.83
CA PHE A 537 -7.61 18.91 -14.51
C PHE A 537 -8.07 17.87 -13.49
N GLY A 538 -9.15 17.15 -13.78
CA GLY A 538 -9.56 16.00 -12.99
C GLY A 538 -8.61 14.80 -13.16
N PHE A 539 -8.61 13.89 -12.20
CA PHE A 539 -7.67 12.75 -12.18
C PHE A 539 -7.91 11.71 -13.30
N MET A 540 -9.09 11.70 -13.95
CA MET A 540 -9.35 10.86 -15.13
C MET A 540 -9.08 11.59 -16.45
N GLU A 541 -8.79 12.89 -16.41
CA GLU A 541 -8.50 13.68 -17.60
C GLU A 541 -7.01 13.57 -17.94
N ARG A 542 -6.69 13.41 -19.23
CA ARG A 542 -5.33 13.64 -19.71
C ARG A 542 -5.17 15.15 -19.90
N PRO A 543 -4.20 15.80 -19.25
CA PRO A 543 -3.97 17.23 -19.44
C PRO A 543 -3.64 17.52 -20.91
N ASP A 544 -4.43 18.37 -21.53
CA ASP A 544 -4.20 18.91 -22.87
C ASP A 544 -4.10 20.43 -22.70
N ILE A 545 -2.85 20.91 -22.58
CA ILE A 545 -2.57 22.32 -22.32
C ILE A 545 -2.99 23.21 -23.49
N PRO A 546 -2.69 22.88 -24.77
CA PRO A 546 -3.19 23.64 -25.91
C PRO A 546 -4.72 23.75 -25.95
N ALA A 547 -5.44 22.66 -25.72
CA ALA A 547 -6.90 22.67 -25.72
C ALA A 547 -7.47 23.51 -24.56
N ALA A 548 -6.87 23.42 -23.38
CA ALA A 548 -7.26 24.25 -22.23
C ALA A 548 -6.98 25.73 -22.47
N LEU A 549 -5.85 26.09 -23.12
CA LEU A 549 -5.51 27.49 -23.40
C LEU A 549 -6.50 28.14 -24.37
N ARG A 550 -7.11 27.38 -25.28
CA ARG A 550 -8.16 27.87 -26.19
C ARG A 550 -9.44 28.31 -25.46
N LEU A 551 -9.63 27.90 -24.20
CA LEU A 551 -10.74 28.38 -23.36
C LEU A 551 -10.51 29.80 -22.84
N VAL A 552 -9.27 30.30 -22.89
CA VAL A 552 -8.95 31.69 -22.56
C VAL A 552 -9.46 32.59 -23.69
N GLY A 553 -10.60 33.23 -23.46
CA GLY A 553 -11.21 34.12 -24.44
C GLY A 553 -10.43 35.43 -24.64
N PRO A 554 -10.57 36.10 -25.80
CA PRO A 554 -9.86 37.35 -26.14
C PRO A 554 -10.19 38.55 -25.23
N THR A 555 -11.24 38.46 -24.40
CA THR A 555 -11.61 39.47 -23.40
C THR A 555 -10.78 39.40 -22.12
N LEU A 556 -9.99 38.34 -21.93
CA LEU A 556 -9.19 38.09 -20.73
C LEU A 556 -7.68 38.24 -20.99
N THR A 557 -7.29 38.62 -22.20
CA THR A 557 -5.89 38.68 -22.64
C THR A 557 -5.46 40.09 -23.01
N GLU A 558 -4.20 40.45 -22.72
CA GLU A 558 -3.60 41.73 -23.15
C GLU A 558 -3.25 41.73 -24.66
N GLY A 559 -4.11 41.18 -25.53
CA GLY A 559 -3.85 41.09 -26.98
C GLY A 559 -4.19 39.73 -27.61
N PRO A 560 -4.04 39.59 -28.95
CA PRO A 560 -4.32 38.35 -29.67
C PRO A 560 -3.24 37.29 -29.40
N ILE A 561 -3.57 36.28 -28.59
CA ILE A 561 -2.70 35.14 -28.34
C ILE A 561 -2.84 34.14 -29.49
N ASP A 562 -1.80 33.99 -30.32
CA ASP A 562 -1.75 33.00 -31.39
C ASP A 562 -1.26 31.65 -30.85
N LEU A 563 -2.22 30.82 -30.42
CA LEU A 563 -1.96 29.47 -29.92
C LEU A 563 -1.64 28.46 -31.04
N ASP A 564 -2.00 28.76 -32.29
CA ASP A 564 -1.76 27.86 -33.42
C ASP A 564 -0.32 27.95 -33.93
N ASN A 565 0.37 29.08 -33.69
CA ASN A 565 1.82 29.21 -33.92
C ASN A 565 2.66 29.33 -32.63
N ALA A 566 2.07 29.11 -31.46
CA ALA A 566 2.79 29.21 -30.19
C ALA A 566 3.92 28.18 -30.05
N THR A 567 5.04 28.61 -29.47
CA THR A 567 6.15 27.71 -29.08
C THR A 567 6.01 27.34 -27.61
N TYR A 568 6.06 26.05 -27.30
CA TYR A 568 5.94 25.53 -25.94
C TYR A 568 7.31 25.24 -25.35
N PHE A 569 7.63 25.87 -24.22
CA PHE A 569 8.90 25.69 -23.51
C PHE A 569 8.70 24.83 -22.27
N LEU A 570 9.45 23.72 -22.22
CA LEU A 570 9.52 22.83 -21.07
C LEU A 570 10.87 23.00 -20.36
N SER A 571 10.82 23.13 -19.04
CA SER A 571 12.01 23.10 -18.20
C SER A 571 12.29 21.65 -17.76
N GLU A 572 13.31 21.01 -18.33
CA GLU A 572 13.74 19.69 -17.90
C GLU A 572 14.95 19.81 -16.95
N ILE A 573 14.92 19.07 -15.84
CA ILE A 573 16.02 19.09 -14.87
C ILE A 573 16.72 17.75 -14.91
N LYS A 574 17.99 17.77 -15.30
CA LYS A 574 18.87 16.61 -15.19
C LYS A 574 19.62 16.67 -13.87
N VAL A 575 19.28 15.76 -12.96
CA VAL A 575 19.94 15.64 -11.67
C VAL A 575 21.25 14.87 -11.83
N LEU A 576 22.34 15.44 -11.33
CA LEU A 576 23.69 14.86 -11.33
C LEU A 576 24.19 14.66 -9.90
N ALA A 577 25.07 13.67 -9.71
CA ALA A 577 25.70 13.43 -8.41
C ALA A 577 26.87 14.40 -8.23
N GLY A 578 26.69 15.40 -7.38
CA GLY A 578 27.74 16.35 -7.01
C GLY A 578 28.68 15.80 -5.93
N PRO A 579 29.82 16.47 -5.69
CA PRO A 579 30.78 16.08 -4.66
C PRO A 579 30.32 16.40 -3.23
N GLU A 580 29.33 17.29 -3.04
CA GLU A 580 28.90 17.73 -1.72
C GLU A 580 28.37 16.59 -0.83
N PRO A 581 28.70 16.54 0.48
CA PRO A 581 28.36 15.44 1.37
C PRO A 581 26.92 15.50 1.90
N VAL A 582 25.95 15.95 1.10
CA VAL A 582 24.53 16.05 1.51
C VAL A 582 23.80 14.70 1.56
N MET A 583 24.34 13.68 0.87
CA MET A 583 23.85 12.29 0.84
C MET A 583 24.98 11.34 0.41
N ALA A 584 24.98 10.09 0.89
CA ALA A 584 25.96 9.08 0.48
C ALA A 584 25.97 8.86 -1.05
N GLN A 585 27.15 8.69 -1.65
CA GLN A 585 27.31 8.60 -3.11
C GLN A 585 26.51 7.46 -3.76
N TRP A 586 26.42 6.30 -3.12
CA TRP A 586 25.60 5.19 -3.63
C TRP A 586 24.09 5.51 -3.61
N ARG A 587 23.62 6.28 -2.62
CA ARG A 587 22.23 6.76 -2.55
C ARG A 587 21.93 7.81 -3.61
N LYS A 588 22.90 8.69 -3.93
CA LYS A 588 22.78 9.64 -5.06
C LYS A 588 22.60 8.89 -6.38
N ARG A 589 23.44 7.87 -6.62
CA ARG A 589 23.33 7.02 -7.82
C ARG A 589 22.00 6.28 -7.88
N LEU A 590 21.52 5.75 -6.74
CA LEU A 590 20.22 5.09 -6.66
C LEU A 590 19.08 6.06 -6.99
N PHE A 591 19.09 7.26 -6.39
CA PHE A 591 18.10 8.31 -6.69
C PHE A 591 18.07 8.66 -8.18
N ILE A 592 19.25 8.90 -8.77
CA ILE A 592 19.38 9.24 -10.19
C ILE A 592 18.82 8.13 -11.08
N ARG A 593 19.16 6.85 -10.81
CA ARG A 593 18.60 5.72 -11.56
C ARG A 593 17.08 5.64 -11.46
N ILE A 594 16.53 5.83 -10.26
CA ILE A 594 15.06 5.81 -10.07
C ILE A 594 14.41 6.97 -10.84
N SER A 595 15.02 8.16 -10.84
CA SER A 595 14.50 9.34 -11.55
C SER A 595 14.51 9.22 -13.07
N GLN A 596 15.37 8.36 -13.63
CA GLN A 596 15.46 8.13 -15.08
C GLN A 596 14.35 7.23 -15.61
N VAL A 597 13.71 6.43 -14.75
CA VAL A 597 12.60 5.54 -15.12
C VAL A 597 11.30 6.32 -15.34
N THR A 598 11.27 7.61 -14.99
CA THR A 598 10.10 8.49 -15.07
C THR A 598 10.36 9.61 -16.07
N SER A 599 9.93 9.44 -17.32
CA SER A 599 9.96 10.51 -18.34
C SER A 599 8.58 11.17 -18.46
N ASP A 600 8.50 12.48 -18.18
CA ASP A 600 7.25 13.26 -18.06
C ASP A 600 6.81 13.98 -19.35
N ALA A 601 7.58 13.93 -20.45
CA ALA A 601 7.34 14.79 -21.62
C ALA A 601 6.02 14.49 -22.37
N GLU A 602 5.56 13.23 -22.40
CA GLU A 602 4.30 12.84 -23.07
C GLU A 602 3.04 13.21 -22.27
N TYR A 603 3.16 13.67 -21.02
CA TYR A 603 2.02 13.80 -20.11
C TYR A 603 1.08 14.98 -20.41
N TYR A 604 1.58 16.06 -21.03
CA TYR A 604 0.84 17.32 -21.21
C TYR A 604 0.20 17.51 -22.60
N GLY A 605 0.23 16.49 -23.46
CA GLY A 605 -0.39 16.54 -24.80
C GLY A 605 0.21 17.58 -25.74
N LEU A 606 1.47 17.98 -25.51
CA LEU A 606 2.10 19.07 -26.26
C LEU A 606 2.48 18.65 -27.70
N PRO A 607 2.39 19.55 -28.69
CA PRO A 607 2.78 19.25 -30.08
C PRO A 607 4.30 19.00 -30.16
N PRO A 608 4.75 17.82 -30.63
CA PRO A 608 6.18 17.46 -30.63
C PRO A 608 7.05 18.41 -31.48
N ASP A 609 6.49 18.92 -32.57
CA ASP A 609 7.10 19.81 -33.54
C ASP A 609 7.23 21.27 -33.05
N ARG A 610 6.48 21.64 -32.01
CA ARG A 610 6.46 23.01 -31.43
C ARG A 610 6.86 23.06 -29.96
N THR A 611 7.47 21.98 -29.45
CA THR A 611 7.93 21.88 -28.06
C THR A 611 9.45 21.95 -27.98
N VAL A 612 9.95 22.93 -27.25
CA VAL A 612 11.38 23.13 -26.96
C VAL A 612 11.65 22.78 -25.51
N THR A 613 12.52 21.81 -25.28
CA THR A 613 12.96 21.43 -23.94
C THR A 613 14.29 22.08 -23.60
N ILE A 614 14.29 22.96 -22.60
CA ILE A 614 15.52 23.57 -22.08
C ILE A 614 15.93 22.81 -20.82
N GLY A 615 17.05 22.10 -20.94
CA GLY A 615 17.63 21.31 -19.86
C GLY A 615 18.50 22.13 -18.92
N ALA A 616 18.20 22.11 -17.63
CA ALA A 616 19.08 22.59 -16.57
C ALA A 616 19.75 21.41 -15.85
N ARG A 617 21.06 21.51 -15.57
CA ARG A 617 21.79 20.52 -14.77
C ARG A 617 21.83 21.00 -13.33
N ILE A 618 21.38 20.15 -12.42
CA ILE A 618 21.42 20.43 -10.98
C ILE A 618 22.18 19.31 -10.29
N GLU A 619 23.18 19.69 -9.49
CA GLU A 619 23.93 18.75 -8.68
C GLU A 619 23.29 18.59 -7.30
N ILE A 620 23.16 17.35 -6.85
CA ILE A 620 22.73 16.98 -5.50
C ILE A 620 23.77 16.13 -4.79
#